data_AF-A1ZEP8-F1
#
_entry.id   AF-A1ZEP8-F1
#
_cell.length_a   1.000
_cell.length_b   1.000
_cell.length_c   1.000
_cell.angle_alpha   90.00
_cell.angle_beta   90.00
_cell.angle_gamma   90.00
#
_symmetry.space_group_name_H-M   'P 1'
#
loop_
_entity.id
_entity.type
_entity.pdbx_description
1 polymer ?
#
loop_
_entity_poly.entity_id
_entity_poly.type
_entity_poly.pdbx_seq_one_letter_code
_entity_poly.pdbx_strand_id
1 'polypeptide(L)'
;MFKKKYIYLIIILSLCSTLKVKAQTNQSKLKTYLYAGKVGKLEARFTFVFDQSNPCALWKGSYYYVNHHPERLYRLSGHCGQAPCHPDKYDKSVLKQGLLIEEYTGNTLTARLFLCTKNPENLKDLAGHLTNTDKNGKSYSVNLKLIN
;
A
#
# COMPACT_ATOMS: atom_id res chain seq x y z
N MET A 1 59.54 25.12 8.11
CA MET A 1 59.16 23.72 8.41
C MET A 1 57.69 23.48 8.07
N PHE A 2 57.28 23.55 6.79
CA PHE A 2 55.87 23.47 6.38
C PHE A 2 55.72 22.95 4.94
N LYS A 3 55.96 21.65 4.68
CA LYS A 3 55.71 21.09 3.32
C LYS A 3 55.12 19.67 3.26
N LYS A 4 54.94 18.96 4.38
CA LYS A 4 54.49 17.55 4.34
C LYS A 4 53.02 17.28 4.69
N LYS A 5 52.26 18.25 5.24
CA LYS A 5 50.88 18.01 5.71
C LYS A 5 49.77 18.18 4.67
N TYR A 6 50.05 18.82 3.52
CA TYR A 6 49.01 19.10 2.51
C TYR A 6 48.92 18.06 1.39
N ILE A 7 49.89 17.16 1.26
CA ILE A 7 49.90 16.13 0.20
C ILE A 7 48.83 15.07 0.44
N TYR A 8 48.64 14.65 1.69
CA TYR A 8 47.60 13.66 2.04
C TYR A 8 46.18 14.20 1.83
N LEU A 9 45.96 15.50 2.01
CA LEU A 9 44.63 16.11 1.82
C LEU A 9 44.22 16.13 0.33
N ILE A 10 45.18 16.37 -0.57
CA ILE A 10 44.94 16.41 -2.03
C ILE A 10 44.64 15.01 -2.56
N ILE A 11 45.28 13.97 -2.02
CA ILE A 11 45.02 12.58 -2.43
C ILE A 11 43.60 12.16 -2.04
N ILE A 12 43.15 12.47 -0.82
CA ILE A 12 41.79 12.15 -0.35
C ILE A 12 40.71 12.90 -1.15
N LEU A 13 40.96 14.18 -1.49
CA LEU A 13 40.06 14.97 -2.33
C LEU A 13 39.99 14.46 -3.78
N SER A 14 41.08 13.92 -4.33
CA SER A 14 41.07 13.36 -5.69
C SER A 14 40.30 12.03 -5.80
N LEU A 15 40.32 11.20 -4.74
CA LEU A 15 39.60 9.92 -4.69
C LEU A 15 38.08 10.07 -4.50
N CYS A 16 37.59 11.22 -4.03
CA CYS A 16 36.14 11.48 -3.92
C CYS A 16 35.48 11.81 -5.27
N SER A 17 36.25 12.07 -6.34
CA SER A 17 35.72 12.53 -7.63
C SER A 17 35.14 11.42 -8.51
N THR A 18 35.32 10.14 -8.15
CA THR A 18 34.94 8.99 -9.01
C THR A 18 33.79 8.16 -8.48
N LEU A 19 33.16 8.56 -7.38
CA LEU A 19 31.81 8.06 -7.09
C LEU A 19 30.84 8.92 -7.90
N LYS A 20 30.67 8.55 -9.18
CA LYS A 20 29.38 8.74 -9.84
C LYS A 20 28.38 7.94 -9.01
N VAL A 21 27.90 8.53 -7.92
CA VAL A 21 26.63 8.16 -7.34
C VAL A 21 25.66 8.42 -8.48
N LYS A 22 25.29 7.36 -9.19
CA LYS A 22 24.09 7.39 -10.01
C LYS A 22 23.02 7.75 -9.00
N ALA A 23 22.62 9.02 -8.97
CA ALA A 23 21.38 9.41 -8.35
C ALA A 23 20.36 8.46 -8.95
N GLN A 24 19.89 7.51 -8.13
CA GLN A 24 18.94 6.53 -8.58
C GLN A 24 17.67 7.34 -8.82
N THR A 25 17.47 7.80 -10.04
CA THR A 25 16.21 8.34 -10.53
C THR A 25 15.23 7.18 -10.62
N ASN A 26 14.90 6.58 -9.47
CA ASN A 26 13.69 5.80 -9.32
C ASN A 26 12.57 6.83 -9.33
N GLN A 27 12.21 7.25 -10.55
CA GLN A 27 10.99 8.00 -10.78
C GLN A 27 9.87 7.15 -10.20
N SER A 28 9.33 7.60 -9.07
CA SER A 28 8.33 6.85 -8.32
C SER A 28 7.14 6.59 -9.24
N LYS A 29 6.88 5.33 -9.59
CA LYS A 29 5.78 4.93 -10.50
C LYS A 29 4.44 4.88 -9.77
N LEU A 30 4.26 5.73 -8.76
CA LEU A 30 3.00 5.84 -8.04
C LEU A 30 1.90 6.24 -9.01
N LYS A 31 0.85 5.44 -9.06
CA LYS A 31 -0.34 5.69 -9.85
C LYS A 31 -1.57 5.60 -8.96
N THR A 32 -2.61 6.31 -9.37
CA THR A 32 -3.92 6.25 -8.74
C THR A 32 -4.78 5.18 -9.40
N TYR A 33 -5.37 4.33 -8.58
CA TYR A 33 -6.24 3.24 -8.96
C TYR A 33 -7.58 3.39 -8.28
N LEU A 34 -8.65 3.32 -9.08
CA LEU A 34 -10.02 3.45 -8.59
C LEU A 34 -10.65 2.08 -8.54
N TYR A 35 -11.20 1.72 -7.40
CA TYR A 35 -11.94 0.47 -7.22
C TYR A 35 -13.36 0.75 -6.76
N ALA A 36 -14.30 -0.05 -7.26
CA ALA A 36 -15.67 -0.09 -6.76
C ALA A 36 -16.00 -1.49 -6.26
N GLY A 37 -16.86 -1.57 -5.25
CA GLY A 37 -17.20 -2.85 -4.66
C GLY A 37 -18.06 -2.76 -3.42
N LYS A 38 -17.93 -3.74 -2.54
CA LYS A 38 -18.70 -3.83 -1.29
C LYS A 38 -17.81 -4.15 -0.09
N VAL A 39 -18.19 -3.58 1.06
CA VAL A 39 -17.75 -4.00 2.40
C VAL A 39 -19.00 -4.48 3.14
N GLY A 40 -19.07 -5.77 3.45
CA GLY A 40 -20.29 -6.43 3.85
C GLY A 40 -21.40 -6.20 2.82
N LYS A 41 -22.46 -5.49 3.22
CA LYS A 41 -23.61 -5.15 2.36
C LYS A 41 -23.52 -3.74 1.76
N LEU A 42 -22.57 -2.93 2.19
CA LEU A 42 -22.47 -1.52 1.80
C LEU A 42 -21.63 -1.35 0.55
N GLU A 43 -22.14 -0.57 -0.41
CA GLU A 43 -21.39 -0.17 -1.59
C GLU A 43 -20.32 0.85 -1.22
N ALA A 44 -19.10 0.64 -1.73
CA ALA A 44 -17.94 1.45 -1.39
C ALA A 44 -17.10 1.76 -2.64
N ARG A 45 -16.48 2.94 -2.64
CA ARG A 45 -15.51 3.35 -3.65
C ARG A 45 -14.18 3.64 -2.99
N PHE A 46 -13.14 2.99 -3.49
CA PHE A 46 -11.78 3.07 -2.99
C PHE A 46 -10.90 3.79 -4.01
N THR A 47 -10.03 4.65 -3.51
CA THR A 47 -8.93 5.23 -4.26
C THR A 47 -7.64 4.76 -3.61
N PHE A 48 -6.79 4.07 -4.37
CA PHE A 48 -5.48 3.65 -3.92
C PHE A 48 -4.38 4.31 -4.74
N VAL A 49 -3.28 4.65 -4.08
CA VAL A 49 -2.06 5.20 -4.68
C VAL A 49 -0.92 4.27 -4.28
N PHE A 50 -0.36 3.57 -5.26
CA PHE A 50 0.74 2.63 -5.07
C PHE A 50 1.53 2.44 -6.38
N ASP A 51 2.69 1.80 -6.27
CA ASP A 51 3.52 1.40 -7.42
C ASP A 51 3.20 -0.05 -7.79
N GLN A 52 2.52 -0.27 -8.92
CA GLN A 52 2.18 -1.63 -9.35
C GLN A 52 3.39 -2.48 -9.74
N SER A 53 4.54 -1.88 -10.09
CA SER A 53 5.76 -2.64 -10.35
C SER A 53 6.43 -3.13 -9.07
N ASN A 54 6.08 -2.55 -7.93
CA ASN A 54 6.43 -3.03 -6.60
C ASN A 54 5.17 -3.04 -5.72
N PRO A 55 4.27 -4.02 -5.87
CA PRO A 55 3.00 -4.04 -5.15
C PRO A 55 3.17 -4.27 -3.65
N CYS A 56 4.40 -4.57 -3.21
CA CYS A 56 4.84 -4.58 -1.82
C CYS A 56 5.26 -3.22 -1.27
N ALA A 57 5.31 -2.19 -2.10
CA ALA A 57 5.49 -0.82 -1.67
C ALA A 57 4.30 -0.33 -0.82
N LEU A 58 4.43 0.89 -0.31
CA LEU A 58 3.41 1.56 0.47
C LEU A 58 2.17 1.85 -0.39
N TRP A 59 1.02 1.36 0.06
CA TRP A 59 -0.30 1.73 -0.40
C TRP A 59 -0.83 2.87 0.46
N LYS A 60 -1.26 3.95 -0.18
CA LYS A 60 -2.05 5.01 0.46
C LYS A 60 -3.39 5.13 -0.23
N GLY A 61 -4.37 5.71 0.44
CA GLY A 61 -5.64 5.90 -0.22
C GLY A 61 -6.73 6.41 0.69
N SER A 62 -7.93 6.28 0.18
CA SER A 62 -9.14 6.52 0.94
C SER A 62 -10.31 5.77 0.36
N TYR A 63 -11.35 5.61 1.15
CA TYR A 63 -12.62 5.12 0.63
C TYR A 63 -13.79 5.80 1.34
N TYR A 64 -14.97 5.67 0.73
CA TYR A 64 -16.23 6.10 1.32
C TYR A 64 -17.32 5.13 0.91
N TYR A 65 -18.39 5.08 1.70
CA TYR A 65 -19.58 4.31 1.38
C TYR A 65 -20.54 5.16 0.56
N VAL A 66 -20.98 4.64 -0.59
CA VAL A 66 -21.82 5.41 -1.53
C VAL A 66 -23.20 5.71 -0.92
N ASN A 67 -23.77 4.74 -0.23
CA ASN A 67 -25.16 4.79 0.27
C ASN A 67 -25.23 4.87 1.81
N HIS A 68 -24.13 5.22 2.49
CA HIS A 68 -24.08 5.25 3.95
C HIS A 68 -23.06 6.27 4.45
N HIS A 69 -23.50 7.49 4.80
CA HIS A 69 -22.60 8.60 5.13
C HIS A 69 -21.54 8.87 4.04
N PRO A 70 -21.96 9.21 2.80
CA PRO A 70 -21.04 9.44 1.68
C PRO A 70 -20.07 10.61 1.89
N GLU A 71 -20.39 11.53 2.81
CA GLU A 71 -19.52 12.61 3.26
C GLU A 71 -18.33 12.14 4.10
N ARG A 72 -18.39 10.91 4.65
CA ARG A 72 -17.35 10.38 5.52
C ARG A 72 -16.27 9.66 4.70
N LEU A 73 -15.07 10.22 4.76
CA LEU A 73 -13.88 9.66 4.14
C LEU A 73 -13.04 8.90 5.17
N TYR A 74 -12.68 7.67 4.83
CA TYR A 74 -11.80 6.82 5.61
C TYR A 74 -10.43 6.79 4.95
N ARG A 75 -9.38 7.18 5.67
CA ARG A 75 -8.00 7.22 5.15
C ARG A 75 -7.37 5.85 5.26
N LEU A 76 -6.63 5.44 4.24
CA LEU A 76 -6.00 4.13 4.14
C LEU A 76 -4.48 4.26 4.04
N SER A 77 -3.76 3.39 4.75
CA SER A 77 -2.29 3.28 4.64
C SER A 77 -1.85 1.86 4.96
N GLY A 78 -0.99 1.27 4.13
CA GLY A 78 -0.55 -0.11 4.34
C GLY A 78 0.49 -0.57 3.37
N HIS A 79 0.87 -1.84 3.47
CA HIS A 79 1.83 -2.47 2.56
C HIS A 79 1.46 -3.94 2.39
N CYS A 80 2.15 -4.63 1.48
CA CYS A 80 2.02 -6.09 1.44
C CYS A 80 2.53 -6.71 2.75
N GLY A 81 1.95 -7.82 3.17
CA GLY A 81 2.39 -8.53 4.37
C GLY A 81 1.71 -9.89 4.48
N GLN A 82 1.93 -10.57 5.60
CA GLN A 82 1.17 -11.77 5.96
C GLN A 82 -0.25 -11.36 6.38
N ALA A 83 -1.07 -10.98 5.42
CA ALA A 83 -2.49 -10.74 5.64
C ALA A 83 -3.23 -12.09 5.61
N PRO A 84 -3.92 -12.51 6.68
CA PRO A 84 -4.78 -13.70 6.71
C PRO A 84 -6.05 -13.43 5.93
N CYS A 85 -5.88 -13.26 4.62
CA CYS A 85 -6.96 -13.10 3.70
C CYS A 85 -7.64 -14.46 3.55
N HIS A 86 -8.80 -14.59 4.16
CA HIS A 86 -9.69 -15.74 4.02
C HIS A 86 -10.82 -15.34 3.08
N PRO A 87 -10.58 -15.13 1.79
CA PRO A 87 -11.69 -14.71 0.98
C PRO A 87 -12.55 -15.96 0.80
N ASP A 88 -13.80 -15.91 1.22
CA ASP A 88 -14.78 -17.01 1.10
C ASP A 88 -15.06 -17.42 -0.37
N LYS A 89 -14.26 -16.89 -1.31
CA LYS A 89 -14.36 -16.96 -2.77
C LYS A 89 -13.08 -17.47 -3.45
N TYR A 90 -11.98 -17.66 -2.74
CA TYR A 90 -10.72 -18.11 -3.35
C TYR A 90 -10.16 -19.29 -2.58
N ASP A 91 -9.72 -20.30 -3.33
CA ASP A 91 -8.99 -21.44 -2.78
C ASP A 91 -7.72 -20.92 -2.07
N LYS A 92 -7.50 -21.41 -0.84
CA LYS A 92 -6.35 -21.08 0.01
C LYS A 92 -5.02 -21.35 -0.70
N SER A 93 -5.00 -22.23 -1.70
CA SER A 93 -3.83 -22.56 -2.51
C SER A 93 -3.42 -21.49 -3.54
N VAL A 94 -4.29 -20.52 -3.86
CA VAL A 94 -4.12 -19.57 -4.98
C VAL A 94 -3.67 -18.18 -4.52
N LEU A 95 -3.60 -17.93 -3.21
CA LEU A 95 -3.32 -16.60 -2.66
C LEU A 95 -1.82 -16.29 -2.67
N LYS A 96 -1.38 -15.48 -3.64
CA LYS A 96 0.03 -15.13 -3.84
C LYS A 96 0.47 -13.84 -3.13
N GLN A 97 -0.47 -12.96 -2.78
CA GLN A 97 -0.15 -11.68 -2.16
C GLN A 97 -1.26 -11.22 -1.22
N GLY A 98 -0.90 -11.04 0.06
CA GLY A 98 -1.74 -10.40 1.07
C GLY A 98 -1.35 -8.94 1.26
N LEU A 99 -2.35 -8.06 1.34
CA LEU A 99 -2.20 -6.64 1.67
C LEU A 99 -2.80 -6.40 3.06
N LEU A 100 -2.04 -5.78 3.94
CA LEU A 100 -2.53 -5.26 5.21
C LEU A 100 -2.58 -3.74 5.10
N ILE A 101 -3.79 -3.20 5.18
CA ILE A 101 -4.07 -1.77 5.06
C ILE A 101 -4.80 -1.33 6.32
N GLU A 102 -4.25 -0.34 6.99
CA GLU A 102 -4.87 0.29 8.16
C GLU A 102 -5.85 1.37 7.70
N GLU A 103 -7.01 1.39 8.34
CA GLU A 103 -8.05 2.39 8.14
C GLU A 103 -8.06 3.39 9.30
N TYR A 104 -8.11 4.66 8.95
CA TYR A 104 -8.17 5.76 9.89
C TYR A 104 -9.41 6.62 9.65
N THR A 105 -10.14 6.91 10.72
CA THR A 105 -11.12 8.00 10.76
C THR A 105 -10.49 9.19 11.47
N GLY A 106 -10.14 10.23 10.72
CA GLY A 106 -9.24 11.29 11.20
C GLY A 106 -7.85 10.73 11.54
N ASN A 107 -7.47 10.80 12.81
CA ASN A 107 -6.18 10.31 13.32
C ASN A 107 -6.29 8.98 14.08
N THR A 108 -7.49 8.42 14.22
CA THR A 108 -7.73 7.20 14.98
C THR A 108 -7.76 6.00 14.05
N LEU A 109 -6.96 4.97 14.35
CA LEU A 109 -7.05 3.66 13.70
C LEU A 109 -8.40 3.01 14.08
N THR A 110 -9.24 2.74 13.09
CA THR A 110 -10.61 2.22 13.29
C THR A 110 -10.79 0.80 12.78
N ALA A 111 -10.07 0.42 11.74
CA ALA A 111 -10.14 -0.92 11.18
C ALA A 111 -8.83 -1.35 10.49
N ARG A 112 -8.73 -2.64 10.20
CA ARG A 112 -7.70 -3.23 9.36
C ARG A 112 -8.35 -3.95 8.19
N LEU A 113 -7.95 -3.55 6.99
CA LEU A 113 -8.36 -4.09 5.72
C LEU A 113 -7.30 -5.07 5.22
N PHE A 114 -7.71 -6.32 5.05
CA PHE A 114 -6.92 -7.40 4.50
C PHE A 114 -7.41 -7.69 3.08
N LEU A 115 -6.55 -7.58 2.07
CA LEU A 115 -6.92 -7.85 0.67
C LEU A 115 -5.96 -8.85 0.01
N CYS A 116 -6.48 -9.61 -0.95
CA CYS A 116 -5.72 -10.45 -1.85
C CYS A 116 -6.17 -10.31 -3.29
N THR A 117 -5.33 -10.83 -4.17
CA THR A 117 -5.66 -11.08 -5.57
C THR A 117 -5.30 -12.52 -6.01
N LYS A 118 -5.94 -13.02 -7.07
CA LYS A 118 -5.47 -14.20 -7.82
C LYS A 118 -4.25 -13.89 -8.68
N ASN A 119 -4.12 -12.64 -9.12
CA ASN A 119 -3.12 -12.25 -10.11
C ASN A 119 -2.32 -11.03 -9.61
N PRO A 120 -1.16 -11.24 -8.95
CA PRO A 120 -0.35 -10.16 -8.41
C PRO A 120 0.23 -9.23 -9.50
N GLU A 121 0.37 -9.73 -10.74
CA GLU A 121 0.81 -8.90 -11.87
C GLU A 121 -0.30 -7.95 -12.34
N ASN A 122 -1.55 -8.29 -12.05
CA ASN A 122 -2.74 -7.59 -12.53
C ASN A 122 -3.81 -7.49 -11.45
N LEU A 123 -3.67 -6.46 -10.61
CA LEU A 123 -4.50 -6.19 -9.42
C LEU A 123 -5.93 -5.70 -9.76
N LYS A 124 -6.59 -6.29 -10.76
CA LYS A 124 -7.95 -5.92 -11.19
C LYS A 124 -9.02 -6.28 -10.17
N ASP A 125 -8.88 -7.45 -9.56
CA ASP A 125 -9.82 -7.96 -8.58
C ASP A 125 -9.11 -8.12 -7.24
N LEU A 126 -9.67 -7.50 -6.21
CA LEU A 126 -9.22 -7.62 -4.82
C LEU A 126 -10.35 -8.13 -3.94
N ALA A 127 -10.04 -9.04 -3.02
CA ALA A 127 -11.01 -9.55 -2.06
C ALA A 127 -10.36 -9.84 -0.71
N GLY A 128 -11.15 -9.81 0.36
CA GLY A 128 -10.68 -10.14 1.70
C GLY A 128 -11.65 -9.65 2.76
N HIS A 129 -11.16 -9.01 3.83
CA HIS A 129 -11.97 -8.61 4.98
C HIS A 129 -11.54 -7.28 5.57
N LEU A 130 -12.49 -6.55 6.15
CA LEU A 130 -12.26 -5.36 6.96
C LEU A 130 -12.69 -5.67 8.39
N THR A 131 -11.75 -5.58 9.32
CA THR A 131 -11.95 -5.90 10.74
C THR A 131 -11.77 -4.67 11.59
N ASN A 132 -12.82 -4.28 12.33
CA ASN A 132 -12.72 -3.17 13.26
C ASN A 132 -11.73 -3.49 14.39
N THR A 133 -11.08 -2.47 14.95
CA THR A 133 -10.02 -2.66 15.97
C THR A 133 -10.52 -2.69 17.42
N ASP A 134 -11.83 -2.58 17.65
CA ASP A 134 -12.42 -2.68 18.98
C ASP A 134 -12.31 -4.11 19.56
N LYS A 135 -12.46 -4.25 20.89
CA LYS A 135 -12.25 -5.52 21.61
C LYS A 135 -13.07 -6.71 21.07
N ASN A 136 -14.20 -6.46 20.42
CA ASN A 136 -15.06 -7.46 19.77
C ASN A 136 -15.27 -7.13 18.28
N GLY A 137 -14.22 -6.61 17.64
CA GLY A 137 -14.29 -6.04 16.31
C GLY A 137 -14.94 -6.96 15.29
N LYS A 138 -16.03 -6.48 14.71
CA LYS A 138 -16.73 -7.17 13.64
C LYS A 138 -15.85 -7.17 12.40
N SER A 139 -15.91 -8.28 11.67
CA SER A 139 -15.22 -8.46 10.41
C SER A 139 -16.25 -8.53 9.28
N TYR A 140 -15.96 -7.86 8.17
CA TYR A 140 -16.85 -7.72 7.03
C TYR A 140 -16.13 -8.14 5.76
N SER A 141 -16.79 -8.95 4.93
CA SER A 141 -16.22 -9.37 3.65
C SER A 141 -16.07 -8.18 2.69
N VAL A 142 -14.96 -8.15 1.96
CA VAL A 142 -14.63 -7.09 1.01
C VAL A 142 -14.42 -7.68 -0.38
N ASN A 143 -15.01 -7.05 -1.39
CA ASN A 143 -14.80 -7.41 -2.79
C ASN A 143 -14.72 -6.13 -3.62
N LEU A 144 -13.64 -5.94 -4.35
CA LEU A 144 -13.32 -4.74 -5.10
C LEU A 144 -12.93 -5.10 -6.54
N LYS A 145 -13.38 -4.28 -7.48
CA LYS A 145 -13.00 -4.34 -8.89
C LYS A 145 -12.44 -3.01 -9.33
N LEU A 146 -11.33 -3.04 -10.05
CA LEU A 146 -10.74 -1.86 -10.68
C LEU A 146 -11.73 -1.29 -11.72
N ILE A 147 -11.88 0.04 -11.74
CA ILE A 147 -12.83 0.76 -12.61
C ILE A 147 -12.19 1.88 -13.44
N ASN A 148 -10.86 2.00 -13.44
CA ASN A 148 -10.11 2.91 -14.29
C ASN A 148 -9.08 2.21 -15.18
#